data_AF-A0A2C9LVC5-F1
#
_entry.id   AF-A0A2C9LVC5-F1
#
_cell.length_a   1.000
_cell.length_b   1.000
_cell.length_c   1.000
_cell.angle_alpha   90.00
_cell.angle_beta   90.00
_cell.angle_gamma   90.00
#
_symmetry.space_group_name_H-M   'P 1'
#
loop_
_entity.id
_entity.type
_entity.pdbx_description
1 polymer ?
#
loop_
_entity_poly.entity_id
_entity_poly.type
_entity_poly.pdbx_seq_one_letter_code
_entity_poly.pdbx_strand_id
1 'polypeptide(L)'
;MKMRPAKQIKVVRSQLEILEDLKVQLDSLLWCICNVIQVGESWIEEANNKTFSDIYQFLTFQTAECISKCSSIPNGSEDVCQSADTTEPCVNEKIPVTVPVVTLPDIPYFSSDE
;
A
#
# COMPACT_ATOMS: atom_id res chain seq x y z
N MET A 1 -27.74 24.99 -13.35
CA MET A 1 -26.85 24.16 -12.50
C MET A 1 -27.67 23.05 -11.88
N LYS A 2 -27.32 21.78 -12.09
CA LYS A 2 -27.97 20.65 -11.42
C LYS A 2 -27.35 20.54 -10.01
N MET A 3 -28.08 20.95 -8.98
CA MET A 3 -27.61 20.81 -7.60
C MET A 3 -27.73 19.36 -7.15
N ARG A 4 -26.66 18.85 -6.52
CA ARG A 4 -26.63 17.50 -5.97
C ARG A 4 -27.41 17.44 -4.65
N PRO A 5 -28.24 16.41 -4.41
CA PRO A 5 -28.92 16.19 -3.14
C PRO A 5 -27.98 16.22 -1.93
N ALA A 6 -28.38 16.92 -0.86
CA ALA A 6 -27.56 17.06 0.35
C ALA A 6 -27.20 15.71 1.00
N LYS A 7 -28.10 14.72 0.95
CA LYS A 7 -27.84 13.37 1.45
C LYS A 7 -26.69 12.68 0.69
N GLN A 8 -26.67 12.79 -0.63
CA GLN A 8 -25.60 12.22 -1.47
C GLN A 8 -24.26 12.90 -1.20
N ILE A 9 -24.25 14.23 -1.04
CA ILE A 9 -23.04 14.97 -0.69
C ILE A 9 -22.46 14.49 0.65
N LYS A 10 -23.31 14.24 1.65
CA LYS A 10 -22.87 13.73 2.97
C LYS A 10 -22.24 12.34 2.88
N VAL A 11 -22.87 11.41 2.15
CA VAL A 11 -22.33 10.05 1.98
C VAL A 11 -20.96 10.09 1.30
N VAL A 12 -20.85 10.83 0.20
CA VAL A 12 -19.58 10.97 -0.53
C VAL A 12 -18.51 11.59 0.36
N ARG A 13 -18.83 12.63 1.14
CA ARG A 13 -17.88 13.26 2.06
C ARG A 13 -17.36 12.29 3.13
N SER A 14 -18.25 11.52 3.75
CA SER A 14 -17.85 10.53 4.75
C SER A 14 -16.92 9.46 4.17
N GLN A 15 -17.17 8.99 2.94
CA GLN A 15 -16.27 8.06 2.27
C GLN A 15 -14.90 8.68 1.96
N LEU A 16 -14.88 9.95 1.54
CA LEU A 16 -13.61 10.67 1.30
C LEU A 16 -12.79 10.83 2.59
N GLU A 17 -13.44 11.14 3.71
CA GLU A 17 -12.77 11.24 5.02
C GLU A 17 -12.12 9.91 5.43
N ILE A 18 -12.80 8.78 5.21
CA ILE A 18 -12.23 7.43 5.46
C ILE A 18 -11.02 7.18 4.55
N LEU A 19 -11.10 7.54 3.27
CA LEU A 19 -10.00 7.33 2.32
C LEU A 19 -8.78 8.21 2.64
N GLU A 20 -9.01 9.45 3.10
CA GLU A 20 -7.95 10.34 3.54
C GLU A 20 -7.23 9.80 4.79
N ASP A 21 -7.99 9.29 5.76
CA ASP A 21 -7.42 8.63 6.95
C ASP A 21 -6.64 7.36 6.58
N LEU A 22 -7.22 6.49 5.74
CA LEU A 22 -6.56 5.29 5.23
C LEU A 22 -5.23 5.63 4.53
N LYS A 23 -5.22 6.69 3.72
CA LYS A 23 -4.00 7.17 3.06
C LYS A 23 -2.93 7.54 4.09
N VAL A 24 -3.28 8.29 5.12
CA VAL A 24 -2.34 8.68 6.19
C VAL A 24 -1.77 7.45 6.91
N GLN A 25 -2.61 6.45 7.21
CA GLN A 25 -2.17 5.21 7.83
C GLN A 25 -1.19 4.43 6.94
N LEU A 26 -1.49 4.32 5.64
CA LEU A 26 -0.63 3.65 4.66
C LEU A 26 0.71 4.37 4.48
N ASP A 27 0.70 5.70 4.41
CA ASP A 27 1.92 6.51 4.30
C ASP A 27 2.82 6.31 5.55
N SER A 28 2.23 6.27 6.75
CA SER A 28 2.96 6.00 7.99
C SER A 28 3.55 4.59 8.02
N LEU A 29 2.84 3.60 7.51
CA LEU A 29 3.31 2.22 7.42
C LEU A 29 4.46 2.10 6.41
N LEU A 30 4.32 2.72 5.23
CA LEU A 30 5.35 2.75 4.20
C LEU A 30 6.64 3.37 4.75
N TRP A 31 6.53 4.49 5.47
CA TRP A 31 7.67 5.11 6.15
C TRP A 31 8.37 4.13 7.11
N CYS A 32 7.59 3.40 7.91
CA CYS A 32 8.13 2.41 8.84
C CYS A 32 8.90 1.29 8.11
N ILE A 33 8.32 0.75 7.04
CA ILE A 33 8.95 -0.29 6.20
C ILE A 33 10.26 0.23 5.60
N CYS A 34 10.25 1.41 4.98
CA CYS A 34 11.44 2.01 4.39
C CYS A 34 12.55 2.21 5.42
N ASN A 35 12.23 2.68 6.63
CA ASN A 35 13.22 2.86 7.69
C ASN A 35 13.83 1.53 8.15
N VAL A 36 13.03 0.47 8.26
CA VAL A 36 13.53 -0.87 8.66
C VAL A 36 14.47 -1.43 7.59
N ILE A 37 14.10 -1.30 6.31
CA ILE A 37 14.94 -1.69 5.17
C ILE A 37 16.26 -0.91 5.20
N GLN A 38 16.20 0.41 5.32
CA GLN A 38 17.39 1.27 5.35
C GLN A 38 18.37 0.88 6.46
N VAL A 39 17.86 0.55 7.66
CA VAL A 39 18.71 0.08 8.77
C VAL A 39 19.40 -1.25 8.42
N GLY A 40 18.71 -2.16 7.75
CA GLY A 40 19.28 -3.42 7.27
C GLY A 40 20.34 -3.21 6.19
N GLU A 41 20.05 -2.39 5.18
CA GLU A 41 20.97 -2.03 4.10
C GLU A 41 22.22 -1.33 4.65
N SER A 42 22.04 -0.37 5.57
CA SER A 42 23.15 0.32 6.23
C SER A 42 24.04 -0.63 7.04
N TRP A 43 23.53 -1.78 7.47
CA TRP A 43 24.34 -2.80 8.14
C TRP A 43 25.14 -3.63 7.13
N ILE A 44 24.51 -3.98 6.01
CA ILE A 44 25.16 -4.70 4.90
C ILE A 44 26.29 -3.87 4.30
N GLU A 45 26.09 -2.56 4.17
CA GLU A 45 27.08 -1.61 3.63
C GLU A 45 28.20 -1.26 4.64
N GLU A 46 28.24 -1.90 5.81
CA GLU A 46 29.17 -1.61 6.91
C GLU A 46 29.12 -0.13 7.38
N ALA A 47 28.03 0.58 7.06
CA ALA A 47 27.80 1.98 7.44
C ALA A 47 27.34 2.13 8.90
N ASN A 48 27.12 1.02 9.61
CA ASN A 48 26.83 1.00 11.03
C ASN A 48 27.61 -0.11 11.77
N ASN A 49 27.86 0.12 13.06
CA ASN A 49 28.70 -0.75 13.89
C ASN A 49 27.90 -1.76 14.74
N LYS A 50 26.63 -2.03 14.39
CA LYS A 50 25.80 -2.97 15.17
C LYS A 50 26.26 -4.40 14.94
N THR A 51 26.07 -5.26 15.94
CA THR A 51 26.36 -6.69 15.76
C THR A 51 25.27 -7.35 14.91
N PHE A 52 25.59 -8.53 14.37
CA PHE A 52 24.60 -9.37 13.69
C PHE A 52 23.37 -9.63 14.57
N SER A 53 23.59 -9.95 15.86
CA SER A 53 22.50 -10.23 16.79
C SER A 53 21.57 -9.03 16.97
N ASP A 54 22.13 -7.82 17.09
CA ASP A 54 21.36 -6.60 17.27
C ASP A 54 20.46 -6.32 16.05
N ILE A 55 21.03 -6.46 14.83
CA ILE A 55 20.29 -6.22 13.60
C ILE A 55 19.27 -7.32 13.32
N TYR A 56 19.64 -8.58 13.54
CA TYR A 56 18.72 -9.69 13.35
C TYR A 56 17.49 -9.55 14.25
N GLN A 57 17.69 -9.27 15.54
CA GLN A 57 16.58 -9.06 16.48
C GLN A 57 15.73 -7.84 16.09
N PHE A 58 16.36 -6.73 15.73
CA PHE A 58 15.65 -5.53 15.27
C PHE A 58 14.79 -5.81 14.05
N LEU A 59 15.35 -6.45 13.01
CA LEU A 59 14.64 -6.74 11.77
C LEU A 59 13.49 -7.72 12.01
N THR A 60 13.69 -8.77 12.81
CA THR A 60 12.63 -9.73 13.14
C THR A 60 11.47 -9.05 13.85
N PHE A 61 11.76 -8.25 14.88
CA PHE A 61 10.73 -7.55 15.64
C PHE A 61 9.97 -6.54 14.77
N GLN A 62 10.70 -5.68 14.05
CA GLN A 62 10.07 -4.62 13.26
C GLN A 62 9.33 -5.15 12.03
N THR A 63 9.78 -6.26 11.45
CA THR A 63 9.04 -6.92 10.36
C THR A 63 7.68 -7.41 10.86
N ALA A 64 7.64 -8.04 12.04
CA ALA A 64 6.39 -8.49 12.65
C ALA A 64 5.45 -7.30 12.97
N GLU A 65 6.00 -6.21 13.51
CA GLU A 65 5.24 -4.97 13.78
C GLU A 65 4.64 -4.36 12.50
N CYS A 66 5.43 -4.27 11.42
CA CYS A 66 4.93 -3.78 10.13
C CYS A 66 3.78 -4.66 9.61
N ILE A 67 3.93 -5.99 9.66
CA ILE A 67 2.88 -6.93 9.24
C ILE A 67 1.61 -6.77 10.10
N SER A 68 1.77 -6.63 11.42
CA SER A 68 0.64 -6.43 12.33
C SER A 68 -0.08 -5.11 12.06
N LYS A 69 0.66 -4.04 11.72
CA LYS A 69 0.05 -2.77 11.33
C LYS A 69 -0.71 -2.91 10.03
N CYS A 70 -0.17 -3.59 9.01
CA CYS A 70 -0.90 -3.87 7.76
C CYS A 70 -2.25 -4.53 8.00
N SER A 71 -2.31 -5.54 8.88
CA SER A 71 -3.55 -6.29 9.15
C SER A 71 -4.55 -5.52 10.01
N SER A 72 -4.11 -4.49 10.72
CA SER A 72 -4.94 -3.67 11.61
C SER A 72 -5.54 -2.44 10.92
N ILE A 73 -5.14 -2.15 9.67
CA ILE A 73 -5.71 -1.06 8.89
C ILE A 73 -7.21 -1.37 8.66
N PRO A 74 -8.13 -0.48 9.11
CA PRO A 74 -9.55 -0.78 9.07
C PRO A 74 -10.04 -0.96 7.64
N ASN A 75 -10.70 -2.09 7.37
CA ASN A 75 -11.66 -2.20 6.27
C ASN A 75 -12.88 -1.36 6.69
N GLY A 76 -13.02 -0.14 6.19
CA GLY A 76 -14.05 0.84 6.58
C GLY A 76 -15.50 0.37 6.36
N SER A 77 -15.96 -0.63 7.11
CA SER A 77 -17.19 -1.37 6.84
C SER A 77 -18.22 -1.32 7.97
N GLU A 78 -17.96 -0.67 9.11
CA GLU A 78 -18.85 -0.83 10.26
C GLU A 78 -20.00 0.19 10.34
N ASP A 79 -19.94 1.33 9.62
CA ASP A 79 -20.97 2.39 9.73
C ASP A 79 -21.65 2.81 8.41
N VAL A 80 -21.52 2.02 7.35
CA VAL A 80 -22.15 2.33 6.04
C VAL A 80 -23.30 1.37 5.77
N CYS A 81 -24.23 1.26 6.71
CA CYS A 81 -25.45 0.50 6.50
C CYS A 81 -26.66 1.24 7.06
N GLN A 82 -27.41 1.95 6.20
CA GLN A 82 -28.75 1.53 5.75
C GLN A 82 -29.53 2.63 5.00
N SER A 83 -30.30 2.17 4.00
CA SER A 83 -31.34 2.85 3.21
C SER A 83 -30.85 3.59 1.94
N ALA A 84 -31.15 3.17 0.71
CA ALA A 84 -32.11 2.19 0.21
C ALA A 84 -31.70 1.74 -1.21
N ASP A 85 -31.89 0.45 -1.47
CA ASP A 85 -32.46 -0.15 -2.68
C ASP A 85 -32.32 0.64 -4.00
N THR A 86 -31.35 0.26 -4.85
CA THR A 86 -31.52 0.18 -6.31
C THR A 86 -30.49 -0.79 -6.83
N THR A 87 -30.97 -1.94 -7.28
CA THR A 87 -30.26 -2.94 -8.07
C THR A 87 -29.60 -2.30 -9.29
N GLU A 88 -28.27 -2.17 -9.29
CA GLU A 88 -27.50 -2.13 -10.53
C GLU A 88 -26.31 -3.09 -10.37
N PRO A 89 -26.19 -4.15 -11.18
CA PRO A 89 -25.01 -4.99 -11.18
C PRO A 89 -23.85 -4.17 -11.75
N CYS A 90 -22.73 -4.10 -11.03
CA CYS A 90 -21.47 -3.58 -11.54
C CYS A 90 -21.10 -4.39 -12.79
N VAL A 91 -21.40 -3.83 -13.97
CA VAL A 91 -20.93 -4.36 -15.24
C VAL A 91 -19.40 -4.28 -15.22
N ASN A 92 -18.77 -5.44 -15.43
CA ASN A 92 -17.36 -5.56 -15.76
C ASN A 92 -17.04 -4.68 -16.99
N GLU A 93 -16.63 -3.43 -16.77
CA GLU A 93 -15.92 -2.67 -17.79
C GLU A 93 -14.45 -3.11 -17.76
N LYS A 94 -14.14 -4.02 -18.68
CA LYS A 94 -12.79 -4.39 -19.07
C LYS A 94 -12.14 -3.19 -19.75
N ILE A 95 -11.60 -2.26 -18.96
CA ILE A 95 -10.74 -1.20 -19.48
C ILE A 95 -9.45 -1.88 -19.98
N PRO A 96 -9.06 -1.76 -21.26
CA PRO A 96 -7.75 -2.20 -21.69
C PRO A 96 -6.73 -1.22 -21.12
N VAL A 97 -5.98 -1.66 -20.12
CA VAL A 97 -4.80 -0.95 -19.65
C VAL A 97 -3.74 -1.07 -20.75
N THR A 98 -3.63 -0.05 -21.59
CA THR A 98 -2.49 0.11 -22.50
C THR A 98 -1.29 0.55 -21.66
N VAL A 99 -0.48 -0.42 -21.25
CA VAL A 99 0.84 -0.17 -20.66
C VAL A 99 1.73 0.41 -21.76
N PRO A 100 2.40 1.57 -21.56
CA PRO A 100 3.50 1.94 -22.44
C PRO A 100 4.67 0.98 -22.16
N VAL A 101 4.96 0.11 -23.13
CA VAL A 101 6.17 -0.71 -23.15
C VAL A 101 7.37 0.23 -23.17
N VAL A 102 8.04 0.33 -22.03
CA VAL A 102 9.42 0.83 -21.98
C VAL A 102 10.29 -0.31 -22.49
N THR A 103 10.78 -0.17 -23.71
CA THR A 103 11.72 -1.11 -24.35
C THR A 103 13.01 -1.13 -23.54
N LEU A 104 13.26 -2.24 -22.83
CA LEU A 104 14.54 -2.51 -22.18
C LEU A 104 15.55 -2.87 -23.29
N PRO A 105 16.77 -2.28 -23.35
CA PRO A 105 17.78 -2.72 -24.29
C PRO A 105 18.28 -4.13 -23.94
N ASP A 106 18.38 -4.98 -24.95
CA ASP A 106 18.80 -6.39 -24.87
C ASP A 106 20.13 -6.55 -24.11
N ILE A 107 20.11 -7.36 -23.05
CA ILE A 107 21.32 -7.85 -22.39
C ILE A 107 21.74 -9.13 -23.13
N PRO A 108 22.95 -9.21 -23.74
CA PRO A 108 23.40 -10.43 -24.38
C PRO A 108 23.67 -11.53 -23.34
N TYR A 109 23.04 -12.68 -23.60
CA TYR A 109 23.18 -13.93 -22.87
C TYR A 109 24.62 -14.47 -23.01
N PHE A 110 25.39 -14.49 -21.92
CA PHE A 110 26.68 -15.20 -21.85
C PHE A 110 26.42 -16.67 -21.50
N SER A 111 26.56 -17.56 -22.49
CA SER A 111 26.62 -19.00 -22.27
C SER A 111 27.99 -19.34 -21.68
N SER A 112 28.02 -19.92 -20.48
CA SER A 112 29.24 -20.51 -19.93
C SER A 112 29.22 -22.00 -20.22
N ASP A 113 29.91 -22.41 -21.29
CA ASP A 113 30.35 -23.78 -21.51
C ASP A 113 31.84 -23.73 -21.85
N GLU A 114 32.68 -23.99 -20.84
CA GLU A 114 33.92 -24.80 -20.96
C GLU A 114 34.35 -25.32 -19.58
#